data_AF-A0A355IKK3-F1
#
_entry.id   AF-A0A355IKK3-F1
#
_cell.length_a   1.000
_cell.length_b   1.000
_cell.length_c   1.000
_cell.angle_alpha   90.00
_cell.angle_beta   90.00
_cell.angle_gamma   90.00
#
_symmetry.space_group_name_H-M   'P 1'
#
loop_
_entity.id
_entity.type
_entity.pdbx_description
1 polymer ?
#
loop_
_entity_poly.entity_id
_entity_poly.type
_entity_poly.pdbx_seq_one_letter_code
_entity_poly.pdbx_strand_id
1 'polypeptide(L)'
;MGTSEMTFWDHLDELRSSLLRILAVVVILAVGLFFWLPSLFDPVILGPCFGDFLTYRWFCTLGDLFGLTSPFCDTSFNVGMINLELTAQFLLHLRVAFLLSLVLGCPYLLYEIWRFVRPAFYANERRAFSLAFLLGGALFYVGLTLCYLFIFPIT
;
A
#
# COMPACT_ATOMS: atom_id res chain seq x y z
N MET A 1 42.07 -9.86 5.74
CA MET A 1 41.53 -9.64 7.10
C MET A 1 41.54 -8.15 7.36
N GLY A 2 40.43 -7.47 7.11
CA GLY A 2 40.20 -6.10 7.55
C GLY A 2 38.87 -6.10 8.27
N THR A 3 38.91 -6.10 9.60
CA THR A 3 37.72 -5.83 10.41
C THR A 3 37.40 -4.36 10.20
N SER A 4 36.49 -4.06 9.28
CA SER A 4 35.84 -2.76 9.21
C SER A 4 34.95 -2.63 10.44
N GLU A 5 35.55 -2.27 11.57
CA GLU A 5 34.79 -1.68 12.67
C GLU A 5 34.18 -0.41 12.11
N MET A 6 32.86 -0.41 11.93
CA MET A 6 32.16 0.78 11.46
C MET A 6 32.28 1.83 12.55
N THR A 7 32.87 2.97 12.20
CA THR A 7 32.87 4.11 13.11
C THR A 7 31.45 4.66 13.25
N PHE A 8 31.11 5.34 14.35
CA PHE A 8 29.79 5.97 14.52
C PHE A 8 29.37 6.81 13.31
N TRP A 9 30.35 7.44 12.65
CA TRP A 9 30.14 8.24 11.46
C TRP A 9 29.81 7.41 10.23
N ASP A 10 30.40 6.23 10.05
CA ASP A 10 30.05 5.31 8.97
C ASP A 10 28.60 4.81 9.09
N HIS A 11 28.13 4.55 10.32
CA HIS A 11 26.73 4.19 10.58
C HIS A 11 25.75 5.33 10.24
N LEU A 12 26.12 6.57 10.54
CA LEU A 12 25.30 7.75 10.18
C LEU A 12 25.29 8.00 8.67
N ASP A 13 26.40 7.77 7.98
CA ASP A 13 26.46 7.94 6.53
C ASP A 13 25.65 6.85 5.81
N GLU A 14 25.63 5.63 6.36
CA GLU A 14 24.76 4.56 5.88
C GLU A 14 23.26 4.90 6.07
N LEU A 15 22.90 5.53 7.19
CA LEU A 15 21.52 5.97 7.47
C LEU A 15 21.09 7.15 6.57
N ARG A 16 21.94 8.15 6.33
CA ARG A 16 21.56 9.23 5.40
C ARG A 16 21.44 8.70 3.98
N SER A 17 22.35 7.81 3.58
CA SER A 17 22.36 7.23 2.24
C SER A 17 21.12 6.37 2.00
N SER A 18 20.69 5.58 2.99
CA SER A 18 19.47 4.79 2.90
C SER A 18 18.22 5.66 2.84
N LEU A 19 18.16 6.71 3.67
CA LEU A 19 17.05 7.66 3.67
C LEU A 19 16.93 8.39 2.31
N LEU A 20 18.05 8.84 1.75
CA LEU A 20 18.06 9.49 0.43
C LEU A 20 17.65 8.53 -0.70
N ARG A 21 18.08 7.25 -0.65
CA ARG A 21 17.64 6.24 -1.63
C ARG A 21 16.15 5.97 -1.54
N ILE A 22 15.62 5.78 -0.33
CA ILE A 22 14.18 5.60 -0.08
C ILE A 22 13.40 6.80 -0.62
N LEU A 23 13.82 8.01 -0.25
CA LEU A 23 13.17 9.24 -0.68
C LEU A 23 13.16 9.35 -2.21
N ALA A 24 14.30 9.07 -2.86
CA ALA A 24 14.40 9.08 -4.31
C ALA A 24 13.45 8.07 -4.96
N VAL A 25 13.38 6.83 -4.46
CA VAL A 25 12.47 5.80 -4.98
C VAL A 25 11.00 6.21 -4.79
N VAL A 26 10.63 6.72 -3.62
CA VAL A 26 9.26 7.19 -3.34
C VAL A 26 8.91 8.36 -4.25
N VAL A 27 9.81 9.33 -4.45
CA VAL A 27 9.57 10.47 -5.36
C VAL A 27 9.42 10.01 -6.81
N ILE A 28 10.27 9.10 -7.29
CA ILE A 28 10.18 8.55 -8.65
C ILE A 28 8.85 7.80 -8.84
N LEU A 29 8.47 6.96 -7.88
CA LEU A 29 7.20 6.25 -7.90
C LEU A 29 6.01 7.22 -7.85
N ALA A 30 6.06 8.24 -6.98
CA ALA A 30 4.99 9.23 -6.85
C ALA A 30 4.80 10.03 -8.13
N VAL A 31 5.89 10.47 -8.77
CA VAL A 31 5.83 11.21 -10.05
C VAL A 31 5.31 10.30 -11.16
N GLY A 32 5.81 9.07 -11.27
CA GLY A 32 5.33 8.10 -12.27
C GLY A 32 3.84 7.77 -12.09
N LEU A 33 3.42 7.54 -10.85
CA LEU A 33 2.03 7.32 -10.49
C LEU A 33 1.17 8.54 -10.73
N PHE A 34 1.67 9.75 -10.50
CA PHE A 34 0.91 10.97 -10.76
C PHE A 34 0.53 11.10 -12.25
N PHE A 35 1.43 10.75 -13.16
CA PHE A 35 1.13 10.71 -14.59
C PHE A 35 0.14 9.60 -14.97
N TRP A 36 0.17 8.46 -14.26
CA TRP A 36 -0.74 7.31 -14.50
C TRP A 36 -2.04 7.36 -13.70
N LEU A 37 -2.12 8.24 -12.71
CA LEU A 37 -3.24 8.37 -11.80
C LEU A 37 -4.57 8.63 -12.53
N PRO A 38 -4.68 9.52 -13.55
CA PRO A 38 -5.96 9.73 -14.23
C PRO A 38 -6.51 8.45 -14.88
N SER A 39 -5.68 7.46 -15.18
CA SER A 39 -6.13 6.17 -15.71
C SER A 39 -6.40 5.12 -14.63
N LEU A 40 -5.84 5.28 -13.42
CA LEU A 40 -6.02 4.36 -12.28
C LEU A 40 -7.14 4.81 -11.32
N PHE A 41 -7.50 6.09 -11.34
CA PHE A 41 -8.41 6.70 -10.38
C PHE A 41 -9.82 6.11 -10.45
N ASP A 42 -10.37 5.96 -11.66
CA ASP A 42 -11.73 5.46 -11.88
C ASP A 42 -11.89 3.96 -11.57
N PRO A 43 -11.03 3.04 -12.05
CA PRO A 43 -11.25 1.61 -11.84
C PRO A 43 -10.82 1.10 -10.45
N VAL A 44 -9.79 1.69 -9.83
CA VAL A 44 -9.19 1.15 -8.61
C VAL A 44 -9.54 1.98 -7.37
N ILE A 45 -9.44 3.30 -7.45
CA ILE A 45 -9.68 4.15 -6.27
C ILE A 45 -11.17 4.41 -6.07
N LEU A 46 -11.91 4.66 -7.15
CA LEU A 46 -13.37 4.83 -7.16
C LEU A 46 -14.13 3.53 -7.41
N GLY A 47 -13.40 2.41 -7.60
CA GLY A 47 -13.99 1.09 -7.83
C GLY A 47 -15.10 0.72 -6.82
N PRO A 48 -14.93 0.96 -5.50
CA PRO A 48 -15.98 0.67 -4.53
C PRO A 48 -17.22 1.59 -4.61
N CYS A 49 -17.14 2.73 -5.31
CA CYS A 49 -18.28 3.61 -5.55
C CYS A 49 -19.20 3.11 -6.67
N PHE A 50 -18.80 2.05 -7.39
CA PHE A 50 -19.63 1.33 -8.36
C PHE A 50 -19.86 -0.09 -7.86
N GLY A 51 -21.10 -0.56 -7.85
CA GLY A 51 -21.53 -1.83 -7.25
C GLY A 51 -20.97 -3.13 -7.89
N ASP A 52 -20.04 -3.04 -8.84
CA ASP A 52 -19.45 -4.18 -9.56
C ASP A 52 -18.21 -4.77 -8.86
N PHE A 53 -17.99 -4.45 -7.58
CA PHE A 53 -16.85 -4.98 -6.85
C PHE A 53 -16.96 -6.49 -6.62
N LEU A 54 -15.81 -7.18 -6.72
CA LEU A 54 -15.69 -8.62 -6.48
C LEU A 54 -16.40 -9.02 -5.18
N THR A 55 -16.28 -8.20 -4.13
CA THR A 55 -16.91 -8.45 -2.84
C THR A 55 -18.43 -8.52 -2.89
N TYR A 56 -19.12 -7.60 -3.60
CA TYR A 56 -20.59 -7.62 -3.70
C TYR A 56 -21.09 -8.88 -4.42
N ARG A 57 -20.38 -9.32 -5.46
CA ARG A 57 -20.71 -10.57 -6.17
C ARG A 57 -20.48 -11.81 -5.31
N TRP A 58 -19.42 -11.83 -4.50
CA TRP A 58 -19.19 -12.89 -3.52
C TRP A 58 -20.27 -12.92 -2.44
N PHE A 59 -20.67 -11.76 -1.90
CA PHE A 59 -21.74 -11.65 -0.91
C PHE A 59 -23.11 -12.04 -1.46
N CYS A 60 -23.46 -11.65 -2.70
CA CYS A 60 -24.71 -12.09 -3.36
C CYS A 60 -24.73 -13.61 -3.58
N THR A 61 -23.64 -14.19 -4.08
CA THR A 61 -23.55 -15.65 -4.31
C THR A 61 -23.68 -16.44 -2.99
N LEU A 62 -23.11 -15.92 -1.91
CA LEU A 62 -23.25 -16.49 -0.56
C LEU A 62 -24.68 -16.34 -0.01
N GLY A 63 -25.31 -15.18 -0.22
CA GLY A 63 -26.69 -14.91 0.19
C GLY A 63 -27.71 -15.83 -0.49
N ASP A 64 -27.55 -16.05 -1.80
CA ASP A 64 -28.38 -16.97 -2.58
C ASP A 64 -28.23 -18.42 -2.10
N LEU A 65 -27.01 -18.82 -1.72
CA LEU A 65 -26.75 -20.15 -1.17
C LEU A 65 -27.44 -20.38 0.19
N PHE A 66 -27.51 -19.34 1.03
CA PHE A 66 -28.14 -19.40 2.36
C PHE A 66 -29.63 -19.03 2.36
N GLY A 67 -30.23 -18.76 1.20
CA GLY A 67 -31.64 -18.36 1.08
C GLY A 67 -31.95 -17.01 1.74
N LEU A 68 -30.93 -16.20 2.02
CA LEU A 68 -31.06 -14.86 2.58
C LEU A 68 -31.12 -13.86 1.43
N THR A 69 -32.29 -13.73 0.79
CA THR A 69 -32.57 -12.67 -0.18
C THR A 69 -32.52 -11.32 0.54
N SER A 70 -31.33 -10.73 0.57
CA SER A 70 -30.98 -9.57 1.36
C SER A 70 -30.62 -8.38 0.45
N PRO A 71 -30.83 -7.13 0.93
CA PRO A 71 -30.77 -5.87 0.16
C PRO A 71 -29.40 -5.49 -0.44
N PHE A 72 -28.40 -6.37 -0.41
CA PHE A 72 -27.02 -6.10 -0.86
C PHE A 72 -26.82 -6.27 -2.38
N CYS A 73 -27.80 -6.80 -3.11
CA CYS A 73 -27.70 -7.04 -4.56
C CYS A 73 -28.30 -5.91 -5.42
N ASP A 74 -28.55 -4.73 -4.83
CA ASP A 74 -29.10 -3.59 -5.56
C ASP A 74 -27.97 -2.77 -6.21
N THR A 75 -27.76 -2.97 -7.51
CA THR A 75 -26.65 -2.42 -8.30
C THR A 75 -26.87 -0.96 -8.74
N SER A 76 -27.84 -0.24 -8.15
CA SER A 76 -28.25 1.09 -8.62
C SER A 76 -27.73 2.28 -7.79
N PHE A 77 -26.75 2.08 -6.91
CA PHE A 77 -26.15 3.20 -6.17
C PHE A 77 -25.12 3.94 -7.03
N ASN A 78 -25.50 5.11 -7.56
CA ASN A 78 -24.62 5.99 -8.31
C ASN A 78 -24.39 7.27 -7.50
N VAL A 79 -23.26 7.35 -6.78
CA VAL A 79 -22.90 8.55 -6.03
C VAL A 79 -22.21 9.53 -6.97
N GLY A 80 -22.93 10.59 -7.34
CA GLY A 80 -22.35 11.72 -8.05
C GLY A 80 -21.40 12.49 -7.15
N MET A 81 -20.09 12.44 -7.43
CA MET A 81 -19.11 13.27 -6.72
C MET A 81 -19.23 14.73 -7.17
N ILE A 82 -19.45 15.62 -6.20
CA ILE A 82 -19.41 17.07 -6.42
C ILE A 82 -18.09 17.62 -5.89
N ASN A 83 -17.37 18.37 -6.73
CA ASN A 83 -16.19 19.12 -6.30
C ASN A 83 -16.64 20.45 -5.70
N LEU A 84 -16.56 20.57 -4.38
CA LEU A 84 -16.89 21.81 -3.65
C LEU A 84 -15.80 22.88 -3.79
N GLU A 85 -14.57 22.49 -4.09
CA GLU A 85 -13.42 23.38 -4.24
C GLU A 85 -12.69 23.13 -5.57
N LEU A 86 -12.28 24.21 -6.24
CA LEU A 86 -11.49 24.14 -7.49
C LEU A 86 -10.15 23.40 -7.30
N THR A 87 -9.56 23.49 -6.12
CA THR A 87 -8.25 22.90 -5.80
C THR A 87 -8.35 21.48 -5.25
N ALA A 88 -9.54 21.04 -4.80
CA ALA A 88 -9.72 19.76 -4.13
C ALA A 88 -9.31 18.59 -5.03
N GLN A 89 -9.73 18.59 -6.29
CA GLN A 89 -9.40 17.51 -7.22
C GLN A 89 -7.88 17.36 -7.40
N PHE A 90 -7.15 18.47 -7.59
CA PHE A 90 -5.69 18.42 -7.73
C PHE A 90 -4.99 17.91 -6.47
N LEU A 91 -5.37 18.44 -5.29
CA LEU A 91 -4.80 17.99 -4.02
C LEU A 91 -5.11 16.53 -3.72
N LEU A 92 -6.29 16.05 -4.12
CA LEU A 92 -6.70 14.66 -3.98
C LEU A 92 -5.77 13.77 -4.84
N HIS A 93 -5.58 14.12 -6.11
CA HIS A 93 -4.65 13.38 -6.99
C HIS A 93 -3.23 13.34 -6.41
N LEU A 94 -2.72 14.47 -5.91
CA LEU A 94 -1.40 14.53 -5.29
C LEU A 94 -1.30 13.67 -4.03
N ARG A 95 -2.29 13.75 -3.13
CA ARG A 95 -2.34 12.95 -1.90
C ARG A 95 -2.39 11.46 -2.20
N VAL A 96 -3.23 11.05 -3.16
CA VAL A 96 -3.39 9.64 -3.50
C VAL A 96 -2.17 9.10 -4.23
N ALA A 97 -1.58 9.83 -5.18
CA ALA A 97 -0.33 9.42 -5.82
C ALA A 97 0.79 9.22 -4.78
N PHE A 98 0.90 10.12 -3.81
CA PHE A 98 1.87 10.00 -2.71
C PHE A 98 1.60 8.77 -1.84
N LEU A 99 0.35 8.57 -1.37
CA LEU A 99 0.00 7.43 -0.52
C LEU A 99 0.20 6.09 -1.26
N LEU A 100 -0.21 6.02 -2.53
CA LEU A 100 -0.08 4.82 -3.36
C LEU A 100 1.40 4.51 -3.63
N SER A 101 2.22 5.53 -3.85
CA SER A 101 3.68 5.36 -4.01
C SER A 101 4.34 4.78 -2.77
N LEU A 102 3.87 5.17 -1.57
CA LEU A 102 4.37 4.63 -0.31
C LEU A 102 3.96 3.16 -0.13
N VAL A 103 2.72 2.83 -0.49
CA VAL A 103 2.20 1.45 -0.45
C VAL A 103 2.99 0.56 -1.41
N LEU A 104 3.17 0.97 -2.66
CA LEU A 104 3.96 0.21 -3.64
C LEU A 104 5.46 0.19 -3.31
N GLY A 105 5.97 1.23 -2.66
CA GLY A 105 7.34 1.34 -2.16
C GLY A 105 7.60 0.55 -0.88
N CYS A 106 6.56 0.07 -0.18
CA CYS A 106 6.66 -0.70 1.07
C CYS A 106 7.65 -1.89 1.02
N PRO A 107 7.70 -2.75 -0.02
CA PRO A 107 8.67 -3.84 -0.09
C PRO A 107 10.12 -3.33 -0.15
N TYR A 108 10.35 -2.21 -0.83
CA TYR A 108 11.66 -1.57 -0.88
C TYR A 108 12.02 -0.94 0.47
N LEU A 109 11.06 -0.26 1.12
CA LEU A 109 11.22 0.29 2.47
C LEU A 109 11.59 -0.80 3.48
N LEU A 110 10.87 -1.91 3.49
CA LEU A 110 11.14 -3.05 4.36
C LEU A 110 12.52 -3.66 4.08
N TYR A 111 12.92 -3.74 2.82
CA TYR A 111 14.25 -4.21 2.44
C TYR A 111 15.37 -3.30 2.95
N GLU A 112 15.21 -1.99 2.82
CA GLU A 112 16.23 -1.03 3.24
C GLU A 112 16.31 -0.94 4.78
N ILE A 113 15.17 -1.00 5.48
CA ILE A 113 15.12 -1.15 6.95
C ILE A 113 15.83 -2.44 7.38
N TRP A 114 15.53 -3.56 6.71
CA TRP A 114 16.19 -4.84 6.99
C TRP A 114 17.70 -4.76 6.78
N ARG A 115 18.16 -4.10 5.72
CA ARG A 115 19.57 -3.92 5.43
C ARG A 115 20.30 -3.17 6.55
N PHE A 116 19.68 -2.12 7.09
CA PHE A 116 20.23 -1.35 8.20
C PHE A 116 20.26 -2.15 9.52
N VAL A 117 19.27 -3.01 9.75
CA VAL A 117 19.13 -3.80 10.98
C VAL A 117 19.96 -5.09 10.97
N ARG A 118 20.17 -5.70 9.80
CA ARG A 118 20.94 -6.95 9.59
C ARG A 118 22.30 -7.02 10.31
N PRO A 119 23.16 -5.97 10.34
CA PRO A 119 24.45 -6.05 11.01
C PRO A 119 24.34 -6.30 12.52
N ALA A 120 23.21 -5.95 13.16
CA ALA A 120 23.01 -6.08 14.60
C ALA A 120 22.71 -7.52 15.08
N PHE A 121 22.37 -8.46 14.17
CA PHE A 121 21.95 -9.82 14.53
C PHE A 121 23.02 -10.88 14.28
N TYR A 122 23.08 -11.88 15.18
CA TYR A 122 23.95 -13.05 15.08
C TYR A 122 23.67 -13.87 13.81
N ALA A 123 24.71 -14.47 13.23
CA ALA A 123 24.65 -15.14 11.92
C ALA A 123 23.55 -16.21 11.82
N ASN A 124 23.24 -16.90 12.93
CA ASN A 124 22.23 -17.97 12.98
C ASN A 124 20.78 -17.45 13.04
N GLU A 125 20.56 -16.23 13.52
CA GLU A 125 19.21 -15.63 13.67
C GLU A 125 18.76 -14.84 12.44
N ARG A 126 19.71 -14.41 11.60
CA ARG A 126 19.44 -13.61 10.38
C ARG A 126 18.39 -14.25 9.47
N ARG A 127 18.33 -15.58 9.40
CA ARG A 127 17.36 -16.30 8.56
C ARG A 127 15.94 -16.18 9.09
N ALA A 128 15.74 -16.36 10.40
CA ALA A 128 14.43 -16.24 11.03
C ALA A 128 13.87 -14.82 10.88
N PHE A 129 14.69 -13.81 11.10
CA PHE A 129 14.28 -12.42 10.92
C PHE A 129 14.01 -12.07 9.45
N SER A 130 14.79 -12.56 8.49
CA SER A 130 14.50 -12.34 7.07
C SER A 130 13.15 -12.91 6.65
N LEU A 131 12.78 -14.07 7.19
CA LEU A 131 11.47 -14.69 6.97
C LEU A 131 10.37 -13.85 7.62
N ALA A 132 10.58 -13.35 8.84
CA ALA A 132 9.63 -12.50 9.55
C ALA A 132 9.36 -11.18 8.80
N PHE A 133 10.39 -10.55 8.23
CA PHE A 133 10.22 -9.35 7.41
C PHE A 133 9.43 -9.63 6.13
N LEU A 134 9.68 -10.78 5.47
CA LEU A 134 8.93 -11.19 4.28
C LEU A 134 7.46 -11.47 4.61
N LEU A 135 7.21 -12.19 5.71
CA LEU A 135 5.86 -12.42 6.25
C LEU A 135 5.17 -11.10 6.64
N GLY A 136 5.90 -10.16 7.25
CA GLY A 136 5.39 -8.83 7.57
C GLY A 136 4.99 -8.04 6.33
N GLY A 137 5.80 -8.08 5.27
CA GLY A 137 5.46 -7.47 3.97
C GLY A 137 4.24 -8.11 3.33
N ALA A 138 4.12 -9.44 3.37
CA ALA A 138 2.93 -10.14 2.90
C ALA A 138 1.69 -9.74 3.71
N LEU A 139 1.80 -9.68 5.04
CA LEU A 139 0.71 -9.32 5.93
C LEU A 139 0.24 -7.87 5.72
N PHE A 140 1.15 -6.95 5.38
CA PHE A 140 0.80 -5.57 5.01
C PHE A 140 -0.12 -5.53 3.78
N TYR A 141 0.20 -6.28 2.72
CA TYR A 141 -0.63 -6.33 1.52
C TYR A 141 -1.95 -7.08 1.75
N VAL A 142 -1.95 -8.14 2.56
CA VAL A 142 -3.18 -8.81 3.00
C VAL A 142 -4.08 -7.83 3.76
N GLY A 143 -3.53 -7.09 4.72
CA GLY A 143 -4.26 -6.05 5.44
C GLY A 143 -4.81 -4.96 4.53
N LEU A 144 -4.03 -4.49 3.55
CA LEU A 144 -4.47 -3.49 2.59
C LEU A 144 -5.63 -4.01 1.71
N THR A 145 -5.53 -5.26 1.27
CA THR A 145 -6.59 -5.94 0.51
C THR A 145 -7.84 -6.12 1.36
N LEU A 146 -7.71 -6.49 2.64
CA LEU A 146 -8.84 -6.61 3.56
C LEU A 146 -9.52 -5.25 3.83
N CYS A 147 -8.76 -4.19 4.08
CA CYS A 147 -9.31 -2.85 4.27
C CYS A 147 -10.11 -2.41 3.03
N TYR A 148 -9.54 -2.63 1.85
CA TYR A 148 -10.16 -2.23 0.60
C TYR A 148 -11.42 -3.06 0.27
N LEU A 149 -11.36 -4.38 0.46
CA LEU A 149 -12.46 -5.28 0.10
C LEU A 149 -13.58 -5.34 1.14
N PHE A 150 -13.29 -5.21 2.44
CA PHE A 150 -14.27 -5.43 3.50
C PHE A 150 -14.66 -4.15 4.23
N ILE A 151 -13.70 -3.30 4.62
CA ILE A 151 -14.03 -2.10 5.43
C ILE A 151 -14.74 -1.06 4.59
N PHE A 152 -14.25 -0.81 3.37
CA PHE A 152 -14.84 0.20 2.49
C PHE A 152 -16.32 -0.07 2.12
N PRO A 153 -16.76 -1.29 1.73
CA PRO A 153 -18.18 -1.53 1.44
C PRO A 153 -19.08 -1.62 2.68
N ILE A 154 -18.51 -1.81 3.87
CA ILE A 154 -19.27 -1.82 5.14
C ILE A 154 -19.52 -0.39 5.65
N THR A 155 -18.68 0.57 5.25
CA THR A 155 -18.73 1.97 5.74
C THR A 155 -19.53 2.84 4.78
#